data_AF-A0A485B782-F1
#
_entry.id   AF-A0A485B782-F1
#
_cell.length_a   1.000
_cell.length_b   1.000
_cell.length_c   1.000
_cell.angle_alpha   90.00
_cell.angle_beta   90.00
_cell.angle_gamma   90.00
#
_symmetry.space_group_name_H-M   'P 1'
#
loop_
_entity.id
_entity.type
_entity.pdbx_description
1 polymer ?
#
loop_
_entity_poly.entity_id
_entity_poly.type
_entity_poly.pdbx_seq_one_letter_code
_entity_poly.pdbx_strand_id
1 'polypeptide(L)' 'MSPEEVRSLAQSILENVRTILINSDYPLSVSIGVGMRGRDEPQEAFIKKVDEALYKAKNSGRGRVEWAAA' A
#
# COMPACT_ATOMS: atom_id res chain seq x y z
N MET A 1 14.87 -3.80 5.54
CA MET A 1 14.39 -2.46 5.16
C MET A 1 13.84 -1.77 6.39
N SER A 2 14.18 -0.50 6.59
CA SER A 2 13.56 0.36 7.60
C SER A 2 12.11 0.70 7.21
N PRO A 3 11.26 1.14 8.15
CA PRO A 3 9.92 1.63 7.83
C PRO A 3 9.92 2.76 6.80
N GLU A 4 10.95 3.61 6.80
CA GLU A 4 11.11 4.70 5.84
C GLU A 4 11.40 4.21 4.43
N GLU A 5 12.29 3.22 4.28
CA GLU A 5 12.59 2.60 2.98
C GLU A 5 11.34 1.95 2.38
N VAL A 6 10.56 1.24 3.19
CA VAL A 6 9.29 0.63 2.76
C VAL A 6 8.27 1.71 2.36
N ARG A 7 8.21 2.83 3.09
CA ARG A 7 7.36 3.97 2.73
C ARG A 7 7.73 4.55 1.39
N SER A 8 9.02 4.79 1.18
CA SER A 8 9.56 5.34 -0.07
C SER A 8 9.27 4.40 -1.25
N LEU A 9 9.47 3.09 -1.06
CA LEU A 9 9.15 2.09 -2.07
C LEU A 9 7.65 2.06 -2.43
N ALA A 10 6.77 2.01 -1.43
CA ALA A 10 5.32 1.96 -1.67
C ALA A 10 4.80 3.21 -2.38
N GLN A 11 5.33 4.39 -2.01
CA GLN A 11 5.00 5.64 -2.72
C GLN A 11 5.53 5.64 -4.14
N SER A 12 6.77 5.18 -4.34
CA SER A 12 7.35 5.08 -5.68
C SER A 12 6.55 4.15 -6.60
N ILE A 13 6.03 3.04 -6.08
CA ILE A 13 5.12 2.15 -6.83
C ILE A 13 3.84 2.90 -7.23
N LEU A 14 3.21 3.62 -6.29
CA LEU A 14 1.99 4.37 -6.56
C LEU A 14 2.22 5.45 -7.65
N GLU A 15 3.27 6.23 -7.54
CA GLU A 15 3.58 7.28 -8.53
C GLU A 15 3.96 6.68 -9.89
N ASN A 16 4.74 5.59 -9.92
CA ASN A 16 5.07 4.91 -11.17
C ASN A 16 3.83 4.34 -11.86
N VAL A 17 2.88 3.76 -11.12
CA VAL A 17 1.62 3.27 -11.69
C VAL A 17 0.82 4.40 -12.34
N ARG A 18 0.84 5.62 -11.78
CA ARG A 18 0.16 6.79 -12.36
C ARG A 18 0.73 7.25 -13.70
N THR A 19 1.93 6.80 -14.06
CA THR A 19 2.51 7.05 -15.39
C THR A 19 1.89 6.16 -16.48
N ILE A 20 1.19 5.09 -16.09
CA ILE A 20 0.48 4.20 -17.02
C ILE A 20 -0.84 4.86 -17.38
N LEU A 21 -1.00 5.24 -18.65
CA LEU A 21 -2.23 5.82 -19.18
C LEU A 21 -3.11 4.75 -19.82
N ILE A 22 -4.32 4.57 -19.30
CA ILE A 22 -5.37 3.80 -19.93
C ILE A 22 -6.06 4.69 -20.96
N ASN A 23 -6.30 4.19 -22.18
CA ASN A 23 -6.88 4.93 -23.30
C ASN A 23 -6.16 6.26 -23.65
N SER A 24 -4.90 6.39 -23.26
CA SER A 24 -4.03 7.58 -23.47
C SER A 24 -4.36 8.83 -22.65
N ASP A 25 -5.40 8.82 -21.81
CA ASP A 25 -5.83 10.02 -21.07
C ASP A 25 -6.24 9.73 -19.61
N TYR A 26 -6.32 8.47 -19.20
CA TYR A 26 -6.75 8.09 -17.85
C TYR A 26 -5.60 7.44 -17.06
N PRO A 27 -4.93 8.16 -16.15
CA PRO A 27 -3.90 7.60 -15.29
C PRO A 27 -4.41 6.44 -14.45
N LEU A 28 -3.73 5.28 -14.53
CA LEU A 28 -4.01 4.15 -13.66
C LEU A 28 -3.61 4.50 -12.22
N SER A 29 -4.32 3.94 -11.23
CA SER A 29 -3.92 4.08 -9.83
C SER A 29 -4.15 2.79 -9.07
N VAL A 30 -3.34 2.55 -8.04
CA VAL A 30 -3.46 1.42 -7.12
C VAL A 30 -3.74 1.89 -5.70
N SER A 31 -4.40 1.05 -4.90
CA SER A 31 -4.49 1.21 -3.44
C SER A 31 -3.56 0.19 -2.80
N ILE A 32 -2.75 0.61 -1.84
CA ILE A 32 -1.69 -0.23 -1.26
C ILE A 32 -1.84 -0.23 0.26
N GLY A 33 -1.96 -1.41 0.85
CA GLY A 33 -1.78 -1.64 2.28
C GLY A 33 -0.33 -2.03 2.57
N VAL A 34 0.28 -1.42 3.57
CA VAL A 34 1.69 -1.64 3.94
C VAL A 34 1.79 -1.95 5.43
N GLY A 35 2.66 -2.88 5.82
CA GLY A 35 2.93 -3.16 7.23
C GLY A 35 4.33 -3.71 7.46
N MET A 36 4.80 -3.58 8.70
CA MET A 36 6.04 -4.20 9.18
C MET A 36 5.68 -5.41 10.02
N ARG A 37 6.29 -6.57 9.70
CA ARG A 37 6.06 -7.79 10.48
C ARG A 37 6.92 -7.78 11.74
N GLY A 38 6.30 -7.99 12.90
CA GLY A 38 7.02 -8.21 14.15
C GLY A 38 7.80 -9.53 14.14
N ARG A 39 8.81 -9.66 15.01
CA ARG A 39 9.62 -10.89 15.11
C ARG A 39 8.76 -12.12 15.46
N ASP A 40 7.80 -11.93 16.35
CA ASP A 40 6.94 -13.00 16.89
C ASP A 40 5.50 -12.90 16.38
N GLU A 41 5.26 -12.08 15.36
CA GLU A 41 3.94 -11.90 14.78
C GLU A 41 3.58 -13.07 13.84
N PRO A 42 2.48 -13.80 14.09
CA PRO A 42 2.01 -14.84 13.18
C PRO A 42 1.77 -14.27 11.78
N GLN A 43 2.14 -15.03 10.75
CA GLN A 43 1.98 -14.59 9.36
C GLN A 43 0.52 -14.23 9.03
N GLU A 44 -0.45 -15.02 9.49
CA GLU A 44 -1.86 -14.75 9.23
C GLU A 44 -2.33 -13.44 9.86
N ALA A 45 -1.90 -13.15 11.11
CA ALA A 45 -2.19 -11.89 11.78
C ALA A 45 -1.56 -10.70 11.03
N PHE A 46 -0.31 -10.86 10.56
CA PHE A 46 0.37 -9.86 9.75
C PHE A 46 -0.36 -9.58 8.42
N ILE A 47 -0.73 -10.64 7.70
CA ILE A 47 -1.45 -10.49 6.42
C ILE A 47 -2.81 -9.82 6.64
N LYS A 48 -3.53 -10.20 7.70
CA LYS A 48 -4.82 -9.60 8.04
C LYS A 48 -4.70 -8.09 8.27
N LYS A 49 -3.74 -7.62 9.09
CA LYS A 49 -3.61 -6.18 9.35
C LYS A 49 -3.16 -5.38 8.11
N VAL A 50 -2.38 -5.99 7.22
CA VAL A 50 -2.00 -5.38 5.93
C VAL A 50 -3.20 -5.30 4.99
N ASP A 51 -4.06 -6.33 4.97
CA ASP A 51 -5.30 -6.32 4.20
C ASP A 51 -6.30 -5.28 4.73
N GLU A 52 -6.42 -5.13 6.04
CA GLU A 52 -7.22 -4.05 6.66
C GLU A 52 -6.73 -2.66 6.22
N ALA A 53 -5.40 -2.45 6.17
CA ALA A 53 -4.84 -1.21 5.63
C ALA A 53 -5.16 -1.02 4.14
N LEU A 54 -5.09 -2.09 3.34
CA LEU A 54 -5.50 -2.05 1.93
C LEU A 54 -6.98 -1.67 1.78
N TYR A 55 -7.86 -2.23 2.61
CA TYR A 55 -9.27 -1.88 2.65
C TYR A 55 -9.48 -0.41 3.04
N LYS A 56 -8.74 0.08 4.03
CA LYS A 56 -8.75 1.51 4.38
C LYS A 56 -8.33 2.38 3.20
N ALA A 57 -7.29 1.99 2.46
CA ALA A 57 -6.85 2.73 1.28
C ALA A 57 -7.96 2.77 0.22
N LYS A 58 -8.66 1.65 -0.01
CA LYS A 58 -9.78 1.54 -0.93
C LYS A 58 -10.98 2.40 -0.51
N ASN A 59 -11.30 2.44 0.77
CA ASN A 59 -12.50 3.12 1.28
C ASN A 59 -12.29 4.61 1.53
N SER A 60 -11.04 5.07 1.69
CA SER A 60 -10.72 6.48 1.96
C SER A 60 -10.53 7.34 0.70
N GLY A 61 -11.00 6.86 -0.46
CA GLY A 61 -10.86 7.57 -1.75
C GLY A 61 -9.93 6.90 -2.76
N ARG A 62 -9.38 5.70 -2.46
CA ARG A 62 -8.49 4.91 -3.33
C ARG A 62 -7.19 5.67 -3.65
N GLY A 63 -6.35 5.04 -4.50
CA GLY A 63 -5.20 5.67 -5.12
C GLY A 63 -4.12 6.15 -4.15
N ARG A 64 -3.93 5.44 -3.04
CA ARG A 64 -3.09 5.83 -1.91
C ARG A 64 -2.45 4.64 -1.20
N VAL A 65 -1.46 4.97 -0.37
CA VAL A 65 -0.82 4.06 0.57
C VAL A 65 -1.42 4.26 1.96
N GLU A 66 -1.84 3.18 2.60
CA GLU A 66 -2.22 3.16 4.01
C GLU A 66 -1.34 2.17 4.79
N TRP A 67 -1.06 2.49 6.04
CA TRP A 67 -0.26 1.66 6.93
C TRP A 67 -1.15 0.84 7.84
N ALA A 68 -0.79 -0.43 8.01
CA ALA A 68 -1.31 -1.28 9.07
C ALA A 68 -1.02 -0.63 10.42
N ALA A 69 -1.98 -0.75 11.33
CA ALA A 69 -1.76 -0.36 12.72
C ALA A 69 -0.56 -1.16 13.30
N ALA A 70 0.15 -0.53 14.23
CA ALA A 70 1.26 -1.13 14.94
C ALA A 70 0.79 -2.34 15.76
#